data_AF-A0A537ERS9-F1
#
_entry.id   AF-A0A537ERS9-F1
#
_cell.length_a   1.000
_cell.length_b   1.000
_cell.length_c   1.000
_cell.angle_alpha   90.00
_cell.angle_beta   90.00
_cell.angle_gamma   90.00
#
_symmetry.space_group_name_H-M   'P 1'
#
loop_
_entity.id
_entity.type
_entity.pdbx_description
1 polymer ?
#
loop_
_entity_poly.entity_id
_entity_poly.type
_entity_poly.pdbx_seq_one_letter_code
_entity_poly.pdbx_strand_id
1 'polypeptide(L)'
;MDRTMRKGSVTISMDYNSSIRSGRTAAKFFDLFGSIFPELKFRTMGQWEPLTKRFDLTEAAVEWEKNRSVSQSEFGDCIYQGDQPALFYALVNWFGPGTHRTWVDSIAVKLNESFWTKWKAPDVTEKSVRLMKALATLGSPLYGRGYHQSEFESKQFRERVLKDGRVSRESISLTPREGVVDMFWGNYFGKAYVDLFGQQTLARVESLRNERVDDGFLLVFAPDPFHWNQQEVLAAEKNAKAELNHDAFLDLSRGFQPNLNIAPEPPLENG
;
A
#
# COMPACT_ATOMS: atom_id res chain seq x y z
N MET A 1 -11.41 15.10 1.04
CA MET A 1 -10.28 15.06 0.09
C MET A 1 -10.22 16.38 -0.67
N ASP A 2 -9.19 17.18 -0.41
CA ASP A 2 -8.96 18.46 -1.10
C ASP A 2 -8.93 18.28 -2.63
N ARG A 3 -9.56 19.20 -3.37
CA ARG A 3 -9.63 19.19 -4.85
C ARG A 3 -8.24 19.24 -5.49
N THR A 4 -7.21 19.68 -4.76
CA THR A 4 -5.82 19.73 -5.20
C THR A 4 -5.17 18.35 -5.34
N MET A 5 -5.60 17.33 -4.57
CA MET A 5 -5.10 15.95 -4.66
C MET A 5 -5.68 15.16 -5.85
N ARG A 6 -6.68 15.69 -6.56
CA ARG A 6 -7.09 15.13 -7.86
C ARG A 6 -6.01 15.27 -8.93
N LYS A 7 -4.98 16.09 -8.70
CA LYS A 7 -3.87 16.35 -9.62
C LYS A 7 -2.76 15.28 -9.54
N GLY A 8 -3.11 13.99 -9.47
CA GLY A 8 -2.14 12.91 -9.45
C GLY A 8 -1.36 12.75 -8.14
N SER A 9 -1.19 11.50 -7.72
CA SER A 9 -0.41 11.14 -6.53
C SER A 9 0.21 9.78 -6.72
N VAL A 10 1.31 9.54 -6.03
CA VAL A 10 1.93 8.22 -5.89
C VAL A 10 1.64 7.71 -4.49
N THR A 11 1.09 6.51 -4.39
CA THR A 11 0.83 5.85 -3.11
C THR A 11 1.80 4.70 -2.92
N ILE A 12 2.43 4.63 -1.75
CA ILE A 12 3.20 3.47 -1.27
C ILE A 12 2.43 2.90 -0.09
N SER A 13 1.91 1.68 -0.22
CA SER A 13 1.13 1.03 0.83
C SER A 13 1.67 -0.33 1.20
N MET A 14 1.48 -0.70 2.46
CA MET A 14 1.79 -2.02 3.01
C MET A 14 0.62 -2.47 3.89
N ASP A 15 0.18 -3.70 3.66
CA ASP A 15 -0.81 -4.43 4.43
C ASP A 15 -0.09 -5.49 5.29
N TYR A 16 -0.54 -5.71 6.52
CA TYR A 16 0.18 -6.55 7.51
C TYR A 16 -0.64 -7.74 7.96
N ASN A 17 -0.01 -8.92 8.05
CA ASN A 17 -0.65 -10.15 8.48
C ASN A 17 -0.90 -10.21 10.00
N SER A 18 -0.11 -9.45 10.76
CA SER A 18 -0.25 -9.24 12.20
C SER A 18 -0.58 -7.78 12.50
N SER A 19 -1.20 -7.50 13.65
CA SER A 19 -1.49 -6.11 14.01
C SER A 19 -0.21 -5.28 14.19
N ILE A 20 -0.22 -4.05 13.68
CA ILE A 20 0.87 -3.06 13.80
C ILE A 20 0.55 -1.98 14.83
N ARG A 21 -0.46 -2.22 15.66
CA ARG A 21 -1.04 -1.25 16.57
C ARG A 21 -0.26 -1.19 17.89
N SER A 22 0.92 -0.58 17.86
CA SER A 22 1.75 -0.34 19.05
C SER A 22 2.48 0.99 18.96
N GLY A 23 2.75 1.62 20.12
CA GLY A 23 3.58 2.83 20.17
C GLY A 23 5.00 2.61 19.63
N ARG A 24 5.54 1.39 19.76
CA ARG A 24 6.84 1.02 19.19
C ARG A 24 6.84 1.05 17.66
N THR A 25 5.83 0.42 17.05
CA THR A 25 5.69 0.42 15.58
C THR A 25 5.47 1.83 15.06
N ALA A 26 4.66 2.63 15.77
CA ALA A 26 4.46 4.05 15.44
C ALA A 26 5.79 4.84 15.46
N ALA A 27 6.56 4.74 16.55
CA ALA A 27 7.85 5.41 16.67
C ALA A 27 8.82 4.99 15.55
N LYS A 28 8.92 3.68 15.28
CA LYS A 28 9.76 3.14 14.20
C LYS A 28 9.32 3.65 12.83
N PHE A 29 8.01 3.75 12.56
CA PHE A 29 7.49 4.34 11.33
C PHE A 29 7.94 5.80 11.17
N PHE A 30 7.74 6.64 12.19
CA PHE A 30 8.08 8.06 12.10
C PHE A 30 9.59 8.30 11.96
N ASP A 31 10.42 7.51 12.66
CA ASP A 31 11.88 7.57 12.52
C ASP A 31 12.34 7.17 11.12
N LEU A 32 11.83 6.05 10.58
CA LEU A 32 12.16 5.60 9.24
C LEU A 32 11.70 6.59 8.18
N PHE A 33 10.47 7.10 8.31
CA PHE A 33 9.93 8.10 7.38
C PHE A 33 10.77 9.38 7.41
N GLY A 34 11.10 9.90 8.59
CA GLY A 34 11.92 11.10 8.75
C GLY A 34 13.36 10.92 8.25
N SER A 35 13.90 9.71 8.30
CA SER A 35 15.22 9.37 7.76
C SER A 35 15.23 9.29 6.22
N ILE A 36 14.17 8.75 5.63
CA ILE A 36 14.04 8.63 4.17
C ILE A 36 13.67 9.98 3.53
N PHE A 37 12.80 10.74 4.19
CA PHE A 37 12.27 12.02 3.75
C PHE A 37 12.52 13.12 4.80
N PRO A 38 13.78 13.50 5.06
CA PRO A 38 14.10 14.53 6.07
C PRO A 38 13.46 15.89 5.78
N GLU A 39 13.17 16.18 4.52
CA GLU A 39 12.50 17.39 4.06
C GLU A 39 10.98 17.41 4.34
N LEU A 40 10.36 16.25 4.57
CA LEU A 40 8.92 16.12 4.76
C LEU A 40 8.58 16.14 6.25
N LYS A 41 7.85 17.16 6.68
CA LYS A 41 7.43 17.32 8.08
C LYS A 41 5.91 17.25 8.20
N PHE A 42 5.43 16.30 9.01
CA PHE A 42 4.03 16.26 9.41
C PHE A 42 3.69 17.54 10.19
N ARG A 43 2.51 18.09 9.93
CA ARG A 43 2.01 19.35 10.50
C ARG A 43 0.71 19.17 11.23
N THR A 44 -0.19 18.36 10.68
CA THR A 44 -1.49 18.06 11.28
C THR A 44 -1.69 16.55 11.36
N MET A 45 -2.54 16.15 12.29
CA MET A 45 -2.98 14.77 12.45
C MET A 45 -4.45 14.71 12.85
N GLY A 46 -5.03 13.52 12.79
CA GLY A 46 -6.41 13.28 13.20
C GLY A 46 -6.92 11.95 12.71
N GLN A 47 -8.20 11.68 12.93
CA GLN A 47 -8.89 10.50 12.41
C GLN A 47 -9.58 10.86 11.09
N TRP A 48 -10.34 11.95 11.11
CA TRP A 48 -11.18 12.37 9.98
C TRP A 48 -10.77 13.73 9.44
N GLU A 49 -10.97 13.93 8.13
CA GLU A 49 -10.88 15.27 7.54
C GLU A 49 -12.11 16.12 7.93
N PRO A 50 -11.94 17.44 8.15
CA PRO A 50 -10.69 18.19 8.10
C PRO A 50 -9.79 17.95 9.33
N LEU A 51 -8.47 17.87 9.12
CA LEU A 51 -7.50 17.68 10.21
C LEU A 51 -7.27 19.01 10.95
N THR A 52 -7.64 19.06 12.23
CA THR A 52 -7.54 20.26 13.06
C THR A 52 -6.45 20.17 14.13
N LYS A 53 -5.99 18.95 14.48
CA LYS A 53 -4.99 18.73 15.51
C LYS A 53 -3.59 18.93 14.95
N ARG A 54 -2.74 19.69 15.65
CA ARG A 54 -1.32 19.84 15.30
C ARG A 54 -0.60 18.50 15.50
N PHE A 55 0.33 18.17 14.62
CA PHE A 55 1.16 17.00 14.77
C PHE A 55 2.10 17.15 15.98
N ASP A 56 2.05 16.16 16.86
CA ASP A 56 3.00 15.92 17.94
C ASP A 56 3.35 14.43 17.94
N LEU A 57 4.64 14.08 18.01
CA LEU A 57 5.09 12.70 17.88
C LEU A 57 4.61 11.80 19.03
N THR A 58 4.61 12.33 20.25
CA THR A 58 4.22 11.57 21.45
C THR A 58 2.74 11.27 21.38
N GLU A 59 1.93 12.27 21.09
CA GLU A 59 0.50 12.10 20.90
C GLU A 59 0.18 11.23 19.69
N ALA A 60 0.90 11.38 18.57
CA ALA A 60 0.71 10.55 17.38
C ALA A 60 0.92 9.06 17.68
N ALA A 61 1.95 8.72 18.47
CA ALA A 61 2.21 7.35 18.91
C ALA A 61 1.11 6.82 19.86
N VAL A 62 0.61 7.68 20.76
CA VAL A 62 -0.50 7.34 21.65
C VAL A 62 -1.78 7.09 20.85
N GLU A 63 -2.11 7.95 19.89
CA GLU A 63 -3.28 7.77 19.01
C GLU A 63 -3.14 6.49 18.19
N TRP A 64 -1.97 6.23 17.59
CA TRP A 64 -1.71 5.00 16.85
C TRP A 64 -2.02 3.74 17.66
N GLU A 65 -1.61 3.71 18.92
CA GLU A 65 -1.83 2.57 19.81
C GLU A 65 -3.27 2.50 20.33
N LYS A 66 -3.85 3.63 20.73
CA LYS A 66 -5.11 3.68 21.50
C LYS A 66 -6.35 3.91 20.65
N ASN A 67 -6.22 4.39 19.42
CA ASN A 67 -7.36 4.70 18.57
C ASN A 67 -8.18 3.43 18.27
N ARG A 68 -9.33 3.33 18.92
CA ARG A 68 -10.33 2.28 18.70
C ARG A 68 -11.45 2.95 17.92
N SER A 69 -11.90 2.29 16.85
CA SER A 69 -13.23 2.56 16.36
C SER A 69 -14.27 2.36 17.48
N VAL A 70 -15.29 3.22 17.49
CA VAL A 70 -16.42 3.16 18.44
C VAL A 70 -17.58 2.30 17.92
N SER A 71 -17.52 1.81 16.67
CA SER A 71 -18.57 0.98 16.07
C SER A 71 -18.00 -0.35 15.55
N GLN A 72 -18.81 -1.42 15.61
CA GLN A 72 -18.42 -2.77 15.16
C GLN A 72 -18.11 -2.86 13.66
N SER A 73 -18.45 -1.82 12.90
CA SER A 73 -18.32 -1.70 11.45
C SER A 73 -17.42 -0.52 11.02
N GLU A 74 -16.90 0.23 11.98
CA GLU A 74 -15.96 1.33 11.72
C GLU A 74 -14.53 0.86 11.96
N PHE A 75 -13.64 1.34 11.12
CA PHE A 75 -12.21 1.09 11.17
C PHE A 75 -11.61 2.23 11.96
N GLY A 76 -10.62 1.96 12.80
CA GLY A 76 -9.86 3.09 13.30
C GLY A 76 -8.91 3.53 12.19
N ASP A 77 -8.83 4.83 11.99
CA ASP A 77 -7.86 5.47 11.11
C ASP A 77 -7.06 6.56 11.83
N CYS A 78 -5.80 6.70 11.44
CA CYS A 78 -5.00 7.88 11.73
C CYS A 78 -4.49 8.46 10.42
N ILE A 79 -4.70 9.74 10.24
CA ILE A 79 -4.20 10.54 9.13
C ILE A 79 -3.15 11.50 9.69
N TYR A 80 -1.97 11.48 9.12
CA TYR A 80 -0.89 12.45 9.35
C TYR A 80 -0.62 13.19 8.05
N GLN A 81 -0.65 14.51 8.08
CA GLN A 81 -0.51 15.35 6.88
C GLN A 81 0.64 16.32 7.02
N GLY A 82 1.39 16.52 5.94
CA GLY A 82 2.27 17.67 5.74
C GLY A 82 2.01 18.31 4.39
N ASP A 83 2.38 19.57 4.23
CA ASP A 83 2.06 20.39 3.05
C ASP A 83 3.29 21.05 2.40
N GLN A 84 4.50 20.73 2.87
CA GLN A 84 5.76 21.26 2.35
C GLN A 84 6.74 20.14 2.00
N PRO A 85 7.50 20.28 0.89
CA PRO A 85 7.34 21.30 -0.17
C PRO A 85 6.08 21.08 -1.02
N ALA A 86 5.44 19.92 -0.90
CA ALA A 86 4.13 19.63 -1.47
C ALA A 86 3.30 18.82 -0.47
N LEU A 87 2.01 18.68 -0.77
CA LEU A 87 1.08 17.92 0.05
C LEU A 87 1.43 16.43 0.08
N PHE A 88 1.43 15.84 1.27
CA PHE A 88 1.57 14.41 1.49
C PHE A 88 0.78 13.95 2.72
N TYR A 89 0.46 12.66 2.73
CA TYR A 89 -0.27 12.02 3.80
C TYR A 89 0.39 10.69 4.18
N ALA A 90 0.34 10.33 5.45
CA ALA A 90 0.40 8.96 5.90
C ALA A 90 -0.97 8.59 6.49
N LEU A 91 -1.58 7.53 5.97
CA LEU A 91 -2.83 6.97 6.44
C LEU A 91 -2.52 5.62 7.07
N VAL A 92 -3.04 5.40 8.27
CA VAL A 92 -2.88 4.15 9.02
C VAL A 92 -4.27 3.65 9.33
N ASN A 93 -4.56 2.40 8.96
CA ASN A 93 -5.85 1.80 9.21
C ASN A 93 -5.68 0.57 10.09
N TRP A 94 -6.51 0.45 11.13
CA TRP A 94 -6.60 -0.76 11.95
C TRP A 94 -7.96 -1.40 11.78
N PHE A 95 -7.94 -2.68 11.45
CA PHE A 95 -9.14 -3.44 11.14
C PHE A 95 -9.63 -4.30 12.31
N GLY A 96 -8.78 -4.43 13.34
CA GLY A 96 -9.15 -5.03 14.63
C GLY A 96 -9.64 -6.48 14.53
N PRO A 97 -10.25 -7.02 15.60
CA PRO A 97 -10.86 -8.36 15.61
C PRO A 97 -12.29 -8.36 15.03
N GLY A 98 -12.60 -7.44 14.10
CA GLY A 98 -13.94 -7.28 13.53
C GLY A 98 -14.46 -8.54 12.82
N THR A 99 -15.72 -8.51 12.39
CA THR A 99 -16.37 -9.65 11.72
C THR A 99 -15.78 -9.97 10.34
N HIS A 100 -15.02 -9.04 9.75
CA HIS A 100 -14.40 -9.19 8.44
C HIS A 100 -12.97 -9.74 8.53
N ARG A 101 -12.84 -11.07 8.56
CA ARG A 101 -11.55 -11.78 8.73
C ARG A 101 -10.52 -11.54 7.62
N THR A 102 -10.93 -11.02 6.46
CA THR A 102 -10.04 -10.77 5.33
C THR A 102 -9.33 -9.42 5.41
N TRP A 103 -9.81 -8.52 6.28
CA TRP A 103 -9.30 -7.16 6.42
C TRP A 103 -8.06 -7.16 7.32
N VAL A 104 -7.08 -6.33 7.00
CA VAL A 104 -5.71 -6.37 7.54
C VAL A 104 -5.19 -4.97 7.78
N ASP A 105 -4.52 -4.74 8.93
CA ASP A 105 -3.94 -3.43 9.26
C ASP A 105 -3.04 -2.94 8.12
N SER A 106 -3.05 -1.63 7.85
CA SER A 106 -2.30 -1.07 6.73
C SER A 106 -1.71 0.30 7.02
N ILE A 107 -0.60 0.59 6.34
CA ILE A 107 -0.01 1.93 6.25
C ILE A 107 0.04 2.30 4.77
N ALA A 108 -0.46 3.48 4.42
CA ALA A 108 -0.37 4.06 3.08
C ALA A 108 0.20 5.47 3.15
N VAL A 109 1.32 5.70 2.46
CA VAL A 109 1.90 7.03 2.28
C VAL A 109 1.56 7.53 0.90
N LYS A 110 0.88 8.68 0.82
CA LYS A 110 0.50 9.35 -0.43
C LYS A 110 1.36 10.58 -0.62
N LEU A 111 2.11 10.61 -1.71
CA LEU A 111 2.97 11.70 -2.13
C LEU A 111 2.34 12.38 -3.36
N ASN A 112 2.18 13.71 -3.34
CA ASN A 112 1.71 14.43 -4.51
C ASN A 112 2.69 14.28 -5.69
N GLU A 113 2.19 14.16 -6.92
CA GLU A 113 3.06 13.97 -8.10
C GLU A 113 4.10 15.09 -8.30
N SER A 114 3.83 16.29 -7.76
CA SER A 114 4.73 17.43 -7.86
C SER A 114 6.09 17.21 -7.22
N PHE A 115 6.25 16.21 -6.34
CA PHE A 115 7.56 15.78 -5.85
C PHE A 115 8.47 15.30 -6.99
N TRP A 116 7.92 14.64 -8.01
CA TRP A 116 8.65 14.19 -9.20
C TRP A 116 8.73 15.27 -10.27
N THR A 117 7.65 16.00 -10.51
CA THR A 117 7.54 16.86 -11.70
C THR A 117 8.03 18.29 -11.47
N LYS A 118 7.56 18.94 -10.40
CA LYS A 118 7.82 20.37 -10.14
C LYS A 118 9.05 20.57 -9.27
N TRP A 119 9.09 19.86 -8.15
CA TRP A 119 10.16 19.99 -7.18
C TRP A 119 11.41 19.22 -7.59
N LYS A 120 11.25 18.21 -8.45
CA LYS A 120 12.31 17.29 -8.90
C LYS A 120 13.19 16.92 -7.71
N ALA A 121 12.55 16.60 -6.59
CA ALA A 121 13.30 16.28 -5.39
C ALA A 121 14.22 15.11 -5.75
N PRO A 122 15.51 15.19 -5.38
CA PRO A 122 16.46 14.16 -5.79
C PRO A 122 15.99 12.82 -5.24
N ASP A 123 16.01 11.82 -6.13
CA ASP A 123 15.82 10.42 -5.79
C ASP A 123 14.47 10.08 -5.15
N VAL A 124 13.38 10.84 -5.41
CA VAL A 124 12.07 10.53 -4.81
C VAL A 124 11.62 9.11 -5.14
N THR A 125 11.84 8.64 -6.37
CA THR A 125 11.60 7.24 -6.75
C THR A 125 12.37 6.28 -5.85
N GLU A 126 13.68 6.48 -5.68
CA GLU A 126 14.50 5.62 -4.82
C GLU A 126 14.04 5.68 -3.36
N LYS A 127 13.71 6.88 -2.87
CA LYS A 127 13.15 7.09 -1.52
C LYS A 127 11.81 6.36 -1.36
N SER A 128 10.96 6.33 -2.38
CA SER A 128 9.71 5.56 -2.38
C SER A 128 9.95 4.05 -2.34
N VAL A 129 10.94 3.55 -3.09
CA VAL A 129 11.37 2.15 -3.01
C VAL A 129 11.92 1.83 -1.61
N ARG A 130 12.78 2.69 -1.05
CA ARG A 130 13.29 2.58 0.32
C ARG A 130 12.17 2.63 1.37
N LEU A 131 11.13 3.44 1.15
CA LEU A 131 9.96 3.49 2.02
C LEU A 131 9.22 2.16 2.00
N MET A 132 9.01 1.55 0.83
CA MET A 132 8.39 0.23 0.73
C MET A 132 9.19 -0.83 1.50
N LYS A 133 10.52 -0.83 1.35
CA LYS A 133 11.43 -1.69 2.14
C LYS A 133 11.32 -1.42 3.64
N ALA A 134 11.28 -0.15 4.04
CA ALA A 134 11.17 0.24 5.45
C ALA A 134 9.85 -0.21 6.07
N LEU A 135 8.73 -0.03 5.37
CA LEU A 135 7.41 -0.52 5.78
C LEU A 135 7.40 -2.04 5.96
N ALA A 136 8.07 -2.79 5.08
CA ALA A 136 8.19 -4.24 5.21
C ALA A 136 8.85 -4.69 6.52
N THR A 137 9.63 -3.83 7.19
CA THR A 137 10.30 -4.16 8.47
C THR A 137 9.50 -3.80 9.72
N LEU A 138 8.29 -3.24 9.59
CA LEU A 138 7.52 -2.71 10.73
C LEU A 138 6.73 -3.76 11.51
N GLY A 139 6.54 -4.95 10.94
CA GLY A 139 5.77 -6.05 11.51
C GLY A 139 5.87 -7.29 10.63
N SER A 140 4.80 -8.07 10.52
CA SER A 140 4.67 -9.15 9.53
C SER A 140 3.96 -8.62 8.28
N PRO A 141 4.66 -8.13 7.25
CA PRO A 141 4.02 -7.62 6.04
C PRO A 141 3.39 -8.76 5.24
N LEU A 142 2.17 -8.55 4.76
CA LEU A 142 1.45 -9.49 3.91
C LEU A 142 1.68 -9.14 2.43
N TYR A 143 1.28 -7.92 2.04
CA TYR A 143 1.40 -7.42 0.68
C TYR A 143 1.65 -5.93 0.69
N GLY A 144 2.52 -5.46 -0.21
CA GLY A 144 2.75 -4.04 -0.42
C GLY A 144 2.64 -3.67 -1.88
N ARG A 145 2.26 -2.43 -2.16
CA ARG A 145 2.17 -1.92 -3.52
C ARG A 145 2.55 -0.45 -3.59
N GLY A 146 3.17 -0.06 -4.70
CA GLY A 146 3.53 1.29 -5.05
C GLY A 146 2.91 1.59 -6.41
N TYR A 147 2.15 2.67 -6.51
CA TYR A 147 1.41 2.98 -7.74
C TYR A 147 1.15 4.47 -7.91
N HIS A 148 1.03 4.89 -9.17
CA HIS A 148 0.43 6.19 -9.49
C HIS A 148 -1.10 6.11 -9.43
N GLN A 149 -1.79 7.19 -9.11
CA GLN A 149 -3.26 7.19 -9.00
C GLN A 149 -3.92 6.71 -10.31
N SER A 150 -3.43 7.11 -11.48
CA SER A 150 -4.02 6.65 -12.76
C SER A 150 -3.87 5.14 -12.98
N GLU A 151 -2.77 4.55 -12.51
CA GLU A 151 -2.57 3.10 -12.54
C GLU A 151 -3.61 2.39 -11.65
N PHE A 152 -3.78 2.86 -10.42
CA PHE A 152 -4.78 2.33 -9.50
C PHE A 152 -6.19 2.42 -10.09
N GLU A 153 -6.56 3.58 -10.62
CA GLU A 153 -7.87 3.80 -11.24
C GLU A 153 -8.10 2.89 -12.45
N SER A 154 -7.04 2.57 -13.21
CA SER A 154 -7.10 1.68 -14.37
C SER A 154 -7.19 0.20 -14.01
N LYS A 155 -6.51 -0.22 -12.93
CA LYS A 155 -6.41 -1.64 -12.55
C LYS A 155 -7.47 -2.07 -11.52
N GLN A 156 -7.98 -1.15 -10.69
CA GLN A 156 -8.88 -1.47 -9.57
C GLN A 156 -10.36 -1.12 -9.80
N PHE A 157 -10.69 -0.56 -10.95
CA PHE A 157 -12.07 -0.28 -11.32
C PHE A 157 -12.40 -0.85 -12.68
N ARG A 158 -13.65 -1.26 -12.83
CA ARG A 158 -14.22 -1.64 -14.13
C ARG A 158 -15.46 -0.82 -14.43
N GLU A 159 -15.69 -0.59 -15.70
CA GLU A 159 -16.96 -0.06 -16.19
C GLU A 159 -17.91 -1.22 -16.47
N ARG A 160 -19.17 -1.05 -16.06
CA ARG A 160 -20.25 -2.00 -16.30
C ARG A 160 -21.45 -1.25 -16.86
N VAL A 161 -21.92 -1.67 -18.03
CA VAL A 161 -23.18 -1.16 -18.59
C VAL A 161 -24.35 -1.81 -17.83
N LEU A 162 -25.20 -0.98 -17.23
CA LEU A 162 -26.41 -1.38 -16.53
C LEU A 162 -27.53 -1.70 -17.53
N LYS A 163 -28.58 -2.38 -17.05
CA LYS A 163 -29.74 -2.77 -17.88
C LYS A 163 -30.44 -1.59 -18.54
N ASP A 164 -30.32 -0.39 -17.98
CA ASP A 164 -30.92 0.85 -18.49
C ASP A 164 -29.97 1.65 -19.41
N GLY A 165 -28.82 1.08 -19.78
CA GLY A 165 -27.83 1.71 -20.66
C GLY A 165 -26.87 2.68 -19.96
N ARG A 166 -27.03 2.96 -18.66
CA ARG A 166 -26.06 3.76 -17.90
C ARG A 166 -24.77 2.98 -17.65
N VAL A 167 -23.65 3.67 -17.57
CA VAL A 167 -22.35 3.08 -17.17
C VAL A 167 -22.15 3.28 -15.67
N SER A 168 -21.98 2.17 -14.96
CA SER A 168 -21.55 2.16 -13.56
C SER A 168 -20.05 1.89 -13.50
N ARG A 169 -19.38 2.54 -12.55
CA ARG A 169 -17.97 2.28 -12.24
C ARG A 169 -17.90 1.52 -10.93
N GLU A 170 -17.49 0.26 -10.98
CA GLU A 170 -17.44 -0.65 -9.84
C GLU A 170 -15.98 -0.85 -9.40
N SER A 171 -15.71 -0.81 -8.10
CA SER A 171 -14.43 -1.28 -7.57
C SER A 171 -14.37 -2.80 -7.65
N ILE A 172 -13.21 -3.31 -8.05
CA ILE A 172 -12.86 -4.74 -8.06
C ILE A 172 -11.71 -5.03 -7.09
N SER A 173 -11.47 -4.12 -6.15
CA SER A 173 -10.44 -4.28 -5.12
C SER A 173 -10.63 -5.57 -4.33
N LEU A 174 -9.52 -6.24 -4.06
CA LEU A 174 -9.43 -7.37 -3.15
C LEU A 174 -8.63 -6.98 -1.92
N THR A 175 -8.97 -7.56 -0.78
CA THR A 175 -8.05 -7.60 0.35
C THR A 175 -6.90 -8.59 0.03
N PRO A 176 -5.69 -8.39 0.58
CA PRO A 176 -4.58 -9.31 0.33
C PRO A 176 -4.82 -10.76 0.77
N ARG A 177 -5.80 -11.02 1.64
CA ARG A 177 -6.17 -12.40 2.00
C ARG A 177 -7.07 -13.07 0.97
N GLU A 178 -7.82 -12.29 0.22
CA GLU A 178 -8.61 -12.77 -0.91
C GLU A 178 -7.69 -13.01 -2.10
N GLY A 179 -6.83 -12.03 -2.41
CA GLY A 179 -5.77 -12.16 -3.40
C GLY A 179 -5.30 -10.80 -3.90
N VAL A 180 -4.70 -10.79 -5.08
CA VAL A 180 -4.14 -9.58 -5.70
C VAL A 180 -4.91 -9.24 -6.97
N VAL A 181 -5.32 -7.98 -7.10
CA VAL A 181 -6.03 -7.53 -8.30
C VAL A 181 -5.12 -7.58 -9.52
N ASP A 182 -3.93 -7.00 -9.38
CA ASP A 182 -2.94 -6.91 -10.44
C ASP A 182 -1.55 -6.59 -9.88
N MET A 183 -0.53 -6.66 -10.72
CA MET A 183 0.78 -6.06 -10.42
C MET A 183 0.70 -4.55 -10.56
N PHE A 184 1.49 -3.83 -9.78
CA PHE A 184 1.66 -2.37 -9.85
C PHE A 184 3.10 -1.99 -10.16
N TRP A 185 3.39 -0.69 -10.31
CA TRP A 185 4.77 -0.20 -10.47
C TRP A 185 5.77 -0.83 -9.49
N GLY A 186 5.40 -0.94 -8.20
CA GLY A 186 6.14 -1.70 -7.20
C GLY A 186 5.22 -2.66 -6.45
N ASN A 187 5.71 -3.87 -6.16
CA ASN A 187 4.97 -4.90 -5.43
C ASN A 187 5.88 -5.55 -4.39
N TYR A 188 5.40 -5.71 -3.17
CA TYR A 188 6.06 -6.48 -2.14
C TYR A 188 5.22 -7.70 -1.78
N PHE A 189 5.81 -8.88 -1.85
CA PHE A 189 5.20 -10.14 -1.47
C PHE A 189 5.83 -10.62 -0.16
N GLY A 190 5.05 -10.57 0.92
CA GLY A 190 5.47 -11.05 2.23
C GLY A 190 5.50 -12.57 2.33
N LYS A 191 5.89 -13.08 3.51
CA LYS A 191 6.15 -14.50 3.73
C LYS A 191 5.04 -15.42 3.22
N ALA A 192 3.77 -15.11 3.50
CA ALA A 192 2.64 -15.94 3.06
C ALA A 192 2.55 -16.07 1.53
N TYR A 193 2.90 -15.01 0.78
CA TYR A 193 2.99 -15.07 -0.68
C TYR A 193 4.27 -15.75 -1.15
N VAL A 194 5.37 -15.64 -0.41
CA VAL A 194 6.60 -16.41 -0.71
C VAL A 194 6.35 -17.91 -0.58
N ASP A 195 5.63 -18.32 0.46
CA ASP A 195 5.24 -19.72 0.67
C ASP A 195 4.29 -20.20 -0.44
N LEU A 196 3.39 -19.33 -0.92
CA LEU A 196 2.44 -19.61 -2.01
C LEU A 196 3.11 -19.72 -3.39
N PHE A 197 3.96 -18.76 -3.74
CA PHE A 197 4.59 -18.68 -5.07
C PHE A 197 5.86 -19.51 -5.18
N GLY A 198 6.51 -19.77 -4.04
CA GLY A 198 7.83 -20.36 -3.97
C GLY A 198 8.93 -19.31 -4.13
N GLN A 199 9.90 -19.35 -3.21
CA GLN A 199 11.04 -18.42 -3.19
C GLN A 199 11.84 -18.42 -4.51
N GLN A 200 12.05 -19.60 -5.11
CA GLN A 200 12.82 -19.70 -6.36
C GLN A 200 12.08 -19.06 -7.55
N THR A 201 10.74 -19.16 -7.58
CA THR A 201 9.91 -18.53 -8.60
C THR A 201 10.02 -17.02 -8.48
N LEU A 202 9.78 -16.46 -7.28
CA LEU A 202 9.87 -15.02 -7.03
C LEU A 202 11.24 -14.45 -7.37
N ALA A 203 12.33 -15.14 -7.01
CA ALA A 203 13.69 -14.69 -7.29
C ALA A 203 14.06 -14.66 -8.78
N ARG A 204 13.27 -15.31 -9.65
CA ARG A 204 13.49 -15.38 -11.10
C ARG A 204 12.62 -14.43 -11.90
N VAL A 205 11.58 -13.86 -11.29
CA VAL A 205 10.68 -12.93 -11.97
C VAL A 205 11.47 -11.77 -12.56
N GLU A 206 11.37 -11.64 -13.88
CA GLU A 206 12.00 -10.54 -14.61
C GLU A 206 11.30 -9.22 -14.26
N SER A 207 12.06 -8.31 -13.69
CA SER A 207 11.62 -6.98 -13.31
C SER A 207 12.83 -6.05 -13.28
N LEU A 208 12.61 -4.73 -13.31
CA LEU A 208 13.70 -3.75 -13.24
C LEU A 208 14.50 -3.89 -11.93
N ARG A 209 13.81 -4.24 -10.83
CA ARG A 209 14.44 -4.62 -9.57
C ARG A 209 13.70 -5.80 -8.95
N ASN A 210 14.48 -6.82 -8.58
CA ASN A 210 14.00 -7.98 -7.84
C ASN A 210 14.93 -8.19 -6.64
N GLU A 211 14.43 -7.92 -5.44
CA GLU A 211 15.24 -7.94 -4.22
C GLU A 211 14.52 -8.71 -3.11
N ARG A 212 15.26 -9.58 -2.41
CA ARG A 212 14.79 -10.11 -1.14
C ARG A 212 14.88 -9.04 -0.07
N VAL A 213 13.79 -8.82 0.64
CA VAL A 213 13.69 -7.83 1.73
C VAL A 213 13.02 -8.51 2.90
N ASP A 214 13.78 -8.73 3.96
CA ASP A 214 13.36 -9.55 5.11
C ASP A 214 12.90 -10.95 4.65
N ASP A 215 11.71 -11.38 5.06
CA ASP A 215 11.09 -12.65 4.66
C ASP A 215 10.27 -12.56 3.36
N GLY A 216 10.35 -11.45 2.63
CA GLY A 216 9.60 -11.21 1.39
C GLY A 216 10.46 -10.85 0.18
N PHE A 217 9.77 -10.53 -0.92
CA PHE A 217 10.36 -10.08 -2.18
C PHE A 217 9.74 -8.77 -2.63
N LEU A 218 10.61 -7.83 -3.03
CA LEU A 218 10.24 -6.59 -3.67
C LEU A 218 10.51 -6.69 -5.17
N LEU A 219 9.48 -6.43 -5.97
CA LEU A 219 9.55 -6.33 -7.42
C LEU A 219 9.20 -4.91 -7.86
N VAL A 220 10.00 -4.31 -8.74
CA VAL A 220 9.74 -3.00 -9.35
C VAL A 220 9.84 -3.13 -10.86
N PHE A 221 8.81 -2.72 -11.60
CA PHE A 221 8.70 -2.98 -13.05
C PHE A 221 9.10 -1.80 -13.93
N ALA A 222 9.08 -0.57 -13.40
CA ALA A 222 9.40 0.63 -14.17
C ALA A 222 10.38 1.54 -13.40
N PRO A 223 11.14 2.41 -14.10
CA PRO A 223 12.10 3.30 -13.46
C PRO A 223 11.45 4.29 -12.51
N ASP A 224 10.19 4.64 -12.71
CA ASP A 224 9.38 5.46 -11.82
C ASP A 224 7.87 5.15 -12.01
N PRO A 225 6.99 5.57 -11.10
CA PRO A 225 5.57 5.23 -11.16
C PRO A 225 4.80 5.87 -12.31
N PHE A 226 5.39 6.78 -13.10
CA PHE A 226 4.71 7.43 -14.23
C PHE A 226 4.82 6.62 -15.52
N HIS A 227 5.74 5.65 -15.56
CA HIS A 227 6.01 4.80 -16.72
C HIS A 227 5.29 3.44 -16.66
N TRP A 228 4.35 3.26 -15.72
CA TRP A 228 3.63 2.00 -15.51
C TRP A 228 2.89 1.49 -16.77
N ASN A 229 2.50 2.39 -17.67
CA ASN A 229 1.72 2.08 -18.87
C ASN A 229 2.58 1.88 -20.13
N GLN A 230 3.91 1.88 -20.01
CA GLN A 230 4.80 1.54 -21.12
C GLN A 230 4.60 0.08 -21.53
N GLN A 231 4.71 -0.22 -22.83
CA GLN A 231 4.38 -1.52 -23.37
C GLN A 231 5.29 -2.62 -22.79
N GLU A 232 6.57 -2.32 -22.61
CA GLU A 232 7.57 -3.18 -22.00
C GLU A 232 7.27 -3.48 -20.53
N VAL A 233 6.78 -2.49 -19.77
CA VAL A 233 6.39 -2.66 -18.35
C VAL A 233 5.15 -3.54 -18.27
N LEU A 234 4.12 -3.27 -19.07
CA LEU A 234 2.89 -4.07 -19.10
C LEU A 234 3.17 -5.53 -19.54
N ALA A 235 4.10 -5.73 -20.47
CA ALA A 235 4.54 -7.06 -20.86
C ALA A 235 5.27 -7.79 -19.73
N ALA A 236 6.18 -7.09 -19.01
CA ALA A 236 6.88 -7.65 -17.86
C ALA A 236 5.92 -8.00 -16.71
N GLU A 237 4.97 -7.12 -16.39
CA GLU A 237 3.92 -7.39 -15.39
C GLU A 237 3.08 -8.62 -15.78
N LYS A 238 2.68 -8.73 -17.05
CA LYS A 238 1.93 -9.88 -17.55
C LYS A 238 2.72 -11.17 -17.46
N ASN A 239 4.00 -11.15 -17.82
CA ASN A 239 4.87 -12.32 -17.73
C ASN A 239 5.09 -12.73 -16.27
N ALA A 240 5.35 -11.76 -15.38
CA ALA A 240 5.44 -12.01 -13.94
C ALA A 240 4.17 -12.67 -13.41
N LYS A 241 2.98 -12.19 -13.78
CA LYS A 241 1.70 -12.82 -13.38
C LYS A 241 1.52 -14.24 -13.91
N ALA A 242 2.06 -14.55 -15.09
CA ALA A 242 1.96 -15.88 -15.68
C ALA A 242 2.93 -16.87 -15.02
N GLU A 243 4.09 -16.39 -14.56
CA GLU A 243 5.07 -17.17 -13.81
C GLU A 243 4.66 -17.38 -12.34
N LEU A 244 4.08 -16.34 -11.73
CA LEU A 244 3.50 -16.40 -10.40
C LEU A 244 2.18 -17.18 -10.46
N ASN A 245 1.84 -17.88 -9.37
CA ASN A 245 0.63 -18.70 -9.32
C ASN A 245 -0.62 -17.90 -9.74
N HIS A 246 -1.20 -18.27 -10.89
CA HIS A 246 -2.36 -17.61 -11.49
C HIS A 246 -3.54 -17.50 -10.52
N ASP A 247 -3.67 -18.45 -9.59
CA ASP A 247 -4.77 -18.51 -8.63
C ASP A 247 -4.67 -17.45 -7.51
N ALA A 248 -3.58 -16.67 -7.47
CA ALA A 248 -3.46 -15.52 -6.57
C ALA A 248 -3.95 -14.20 -7.17
N PHE A 249 -4.17 -14.16 -8.49
CA PHE A 249 -4.55 -12.96 -9.21
C PHE A 249 -6.02 -12.99 -9.62
N LEU A 250 -6.66 -11.82 -9.61
CA LEU A 250 -7.99 -11.65 -10.19
C LEU A 250 -7.95 -11.90 -11.71
N ASP A 251 -8.85 -12.74 -12.21
CA ASP A 251 -9.02 -12.95 -13.65
C ASP A 251 -10.49 -12.74 -14.05
N LEU A 252 -10.77 -11.51 -14.51
CA LEU A 252 -12.09 -11.11 -14.98
C LEU A 252 -12.50 -11.86 -16.25
N SER A 253 -11.57 -12.29 -17.09
CA SER A 253 -11.88 -12.97 -18.36
C SER A 253 -12.49 -14.35 -18.12
N ARG A 254 -12.14 -14.97 -16.99
CA ARG A 254 -12.66 -16.27 -16.55
C ARG A 254 -13.68 -16.16 -15.42
N GLY A 255 -14.02 -14.93 -15.00
CA GLY A 255 -14.89 -14.69 -13.84
C GLY A 255 -14.32 -15.23 -12.53
N PHE A 256 -12.99 -15.39 -12.45
CA PHE A 256 -12.31 -15.99 -11.31
C PHE A 256 -11.91 -14.91 -10.29
N GLN A 257 -12.28 -15.12 -9.03
CA GLN A 257 -11.81 -14.36 -7.89
C GLN A 257 -10.97 -15.28 -7.00
N PRO A 258 -9.73 -14.89 -6.65
CA PRO A 258 -8.90 -15.68 -5.79
C PRO A 258 -9.49 -15.73 -4.37
N ASN A 259 -9.17 -16.81 -3.66
CA ASN A 259 -9.36 -16.91 -2.21
C ASN A 259 -8.17 -17.68 -1.63
N LEU A 260 -7.15 -16.93 -1.21
CA LEU A 260 -5.88 -17.51 -0.78
C LEU A 260 -5.95 -18.20 0.59
N ASN A 261 -7.03 -18.02 1.36
CA ASN A 261 -7.19 -18.58 2.71
C ASN A 261 -5.97 -18.35 3.63
N ILE A 262 -5.25 -17.24 3.46
CA ILE A 262 -4.07 -16.91 4.26
C ILE A 262 -4.52 -16.69 5.71
N ALA A 263 -3.99 -17.51 6.63
CA ALA A 263 -4.32 -17.41 8.03
C ALA A 263 -3.73 -16.15 8.68
N PRO A 264 -4.47 -15.47 9.58
CA PRO A 264 -3.89 -14.43 10.41
C PRO A 264 -2.74 -14.96 11.25
N GLU A 265 -1.64 -14.21 11.29
CA GLU A 265 -0.58 -14.45 12.25
C GLU A 265 -0.97 -13.85 13.61
N PRO A 266 -0.57 -14.49 14.73
CA PRO A 266 -0.70 -13.87 16.03
C PRO A 266 0.05 -12.54 16.05
N PRO A 267 -0.37 -11.56 16.86
CA PRO A 267 0.43 -10.35 17.09
C PRO A 267 1.84 -10.74 17.50
N LEU A 268 2.86 -10.04 16.99
CA LEU A 268 4.21 -10.19 17.51
C LEU A 268 4.16 -9.92 19.01
N GLU A 269 4.46 -10.93 19.84
CA GLU A 269 4.51 -10.75 21.28
C GLU A 269 5.49 -9.60 21.58
N ASN A 270 5.11 -8.74 22.53
CA ASN A 270 5.94 -7.62 22.98
C ASN A 270 7.26 -8.16 23.55
N GLY A 271 8.27 -8.39 22.71
CA GLY A 271 9.67 -8.54 23.12
C GLY A 271 10.24 -7.22 23.61
#